data_AF-A0A935S4I2-F1
#
_entry.id   AF-A0A935S4I2-F1
#
_cell.length_a   1.000
_cell.length_b   1.000
_cell.length_c   1.000
_cell.angle_alpha   90.00
_cell.angle_beta   90.00
_cell.angle_gamma   90.00
#
_symmetry.space_group_name_H-M   'P 1'
#
loop_
_entity.id
_entity.type
_entity.pdbx_description
1 polymer ?
#
loop_
_entity_poly.entity_id
_entity_poly.type
_entity_poly.pdbx_seq_one_letter_code
_entity_poly.pdbx_strand_id
1 'polypeptide(L)'
;MPKVSLVISFISFLLLSHSFFSQSKIKTLTADISKLPKEAKYNGALKEVVKWRDASGEYLAIISESEESKKINAEADMEERSKQLFAVCYHIKKDSLVEKWKVFDQISKCPFDLTISFIQNVFQVTDLNNDGIGEVWMMYKMVCRSDVSPCDMKIIMYQGQQKFAMRGQNKVKMTETEYFGGEYKFDKAFNEGPREFRDFALKLWEKNIIENWEK
;
A
#
# COMPACT_ATOMS: atom_id res chain seq x y z
N MET A 1 47.94 -1.60 -68.29
CA MET A 1 47.69 -1.64 -66.84
C MET A 1 47.36 -0.23 -66.38
N PRO A 2 46.10 0.02 -65.98
CA PRO A 2 45.84 0.44 -64.61
C PRO A 2 44.70 -0.37 -63.96
N LYS A 3 44.74 -0.45 -62.63
CA LYS A 3 43.91 -1.29 -61.78
C LYS A 3 42.52 -0.67 -61.57
N VAL A 4 41.49 -1.46 -61.82
CA VAL A 4 40.12 -1.22 -61.35
C VAL A 4 40.07 -1.64 -59.87
N SER A 5 39.82 -0.71 -58.95
CA SER A 5 39.45 -1.04 -57.58
C SER A 5 37.96 -0.84 -57.40
N LEU A 6 37.24 -1.97 -57.43
CA LEU A 6 35.83 -2.09 -57.11
C LEU A 6 35.71 -2.13 -55.57
N VAL A 7 35.25 -1.04 -54.96
CA VAL A 7 34.94 -1.01 -53.52
C VAL A 7 33.48 -1.42 -53.35
N ILE A 8 33.26 -2.68 -53.00
CA ILE A 8 31.93 -3.20 -52.62
C ILE A 8 31.69 -2.81 -51.15
N SER A 9 30.89 -1.77 -50.94
CA SER A 9 30.43 -1.36 -49.62
C SER A 9 29.27 -2.28 -49.19
N PHE A 10 29.57 -3.29 -48.37
CA PHE A 10 28.57 -4.11 -47.69
C PHE A 10 27.93 -3.28 -46.56
N ILE A 11 26.78 -2.66 -46.84
CA ILE A 11 25.93 -2.05 -45.82
C ILE A 11 25.17 -3.19 -45.13
N SER A 12 25.68 -3.63 -43.97
CA SER A 12 24.97 -4.55 -43.08
C SER A 12 23.79 -3.82 -42.45
N PHE A 13 22.59 -4.08 -42.97
CA PHE A 13 21.33 -3.61 -42.39
C PHE A 13 21.09 -4.36 -41.08
N LEU A 14 21.54 -3.80 -39.95
CA LEU A 14 21.12 -4.25 -38.62
C LEU A 14 19.63 -3.96 -38.49
N LEU A 15 18.79 -4.96 -38.79
CA LEU A 15 17.39 -4.97 -38.40
C LEU A 15 17.36 -5.02 -36.86
N LEU A 16 17.39 -3.84 -36.21
CA LEU A 16 16.94 -3.72 -34.83
C LEU A 16 15.47 -4.13 -34.82
N SER A 17 15.21 -5.39 -34.49
CA SER A 17 13.92 -5.86 -34.01
C SER A 17 13.61 -5.08 -32.74
N HIS A 18 13.01 -3.91 -32.90
CA HIS A 18 12.32 -3.22 -31.82
C HIS A 18 11.12 -4.09 -31.51
N SER A 19 11.33 -5.06 -30.61
CA SER A 19 10.25 -5.66 -29.87
C SER A 19 9.56 -4.51 -29.16
N PHE A 20 8.51 -3.97 -29.78
CA PHE A 20 7.57 -3.08 -29.12
C PHE A 20 6.98 -3.88 -27.96
N PHE A 21 7.61 -3.79 -26.79
CA PHE A 21 6.97 -4.19 -25.55
C PHE A 21 5.77 -3.27 -25.38
N SER A 22 4.60 -3.78 -25.78
CA SER A 22 3.33 -3.19 -25.42
C SER A 22 3.33 -3.04 -23.91
N GLN A 23 3.44 -1.80 -23.41
CA GLN A 23 3.27 -1.49 -21.98
C GLN A 23 1.83 -1.85 -21.59
N SER A 24 1.67 -3.07 -21.11
CA SER A 24 0.42 -3.53 -20.52
C SER A 24 0.24 -2.77 -19.21
N LYS A 25 -0.55 -1.69 -19.24
CA LYS A 25 -1.05 -1.02 -18.05
C LYS A 25 -1.57 -2.08 -17.06
N ILE A 26 -1.05 -2.09 -15.84
CA ILE A 26 -1.45 -3.08 -14.82
C ILE A 26 -2.97 -3.02 -14.66
N LYS A 27 -3.64 -4.14 -14.96
CA LYS A 27 -5.07 -4.27 -14.81
C LYS A 27 -5.38 -4.64 -13.36
N THR A 28 -5.71 -3.63 -12.57
CA THR A 28 -6.18 -3.80 -11.19
C THR A 28 -7.67 -4.13 -11.22
N LEU A 29 -8.06 -5.19 -10.53
CA LEU A 29 -9.45 -5.53 -10.28
C LEU A 29 -9.67 -5.56 -8.78
N THR A 30 -10.60 -4.76 -8.28
CA THR A 30 -11.21 -5.02 -6.98
C THR A 30 -11.85 -6.40 -7.08
N ALA A 31 -11.33 -7.36 -6.31
CA ALA A 31 -11.74 -8.74 -6.45
C ALA A 31 -13.06 -8.96 -5.70
N ASP A 32 -13.97 -9.68 -6.35
CA ASP A 32 -15.16 -10.22 -5.70
C ASP A 32 -14.70 -11.19 -4.61
N ILE A 33 -15.01 -10.84 -3.36
CA ILE A 33 -14.64 -11.59 -2.16
C ILE A 33 -15.07 -13.06 -2.26
N SER A 34 -16.19 -13.34 -2.94
CA SER A 34 -16.69 -14.70 -3.13
C SER A 34 -15.80 -15.57 -4.04
N LYS A 35 -14.84 -14.95 -4.75
CA LYS A 35 -13.92 -15.60 -5.69
C LYS A 35 -12.48 -15.67 -5.17
N LEU A 36 -12.26 -15.39 -3.89
CA LEU A 36 -10.96 -15.59 -3.26
C LEU A 36 -10.55 -17.07 -3.33
N PRO A 37 -9.28 -17.39 -3.67
CA PRO A 37 -8.77 -18.75 -3.58
C PRO A 37 -8.93 -19.29 -2.15
N LYS A 38 -9.34 -20.55 -2.01
CA LYS A 38 -9.61 -21.17 -0.69
C LYS A 38 -8.36 -21.23 0.20
N GLU A 39 -7.20 -21.23 -0.42
CA GLU A 39 -5.88 -21.29 0.21
C GLU A 39 -5.43 -19.94 0.76
N ALA A 40 -6.12 -18.84 0.41
CA ALA A 40 -5.76 -17.49 0.87
C ALA A 40 -6.06 -17.37 2.37
N LYS A 41 -4.99 -17.34 3.18
CA LYS A 41 -5.08 -17.16 4.62
C LYS A 41 -5.04 -15.67 4.96
N TYR A 42 -5.92 -15.23 5.83
CA TYR A 42 -5.89 -13.88 6.39
C TYR A 42 -6.51 -13.90 7.79
N ASN A 43 -6.25 -12.85 8.55
CA ASN A 43 -6.69 -12.74 9.94
C ASN A 43 -7.75 -11.65 10.08
N GLY A 44 -8.81 -11.93 10.84
CA GLY A 44 -9.89 -10.97 11.10
C GLY A 44 -10.91 -10.87 9.96
N ALA A 45 -11.76 -9.85 10.05
CA ALA A 45 -12.78 -9.52 9.07
C ALA A 45 -12.14 -8.89 7.83
N LEU A 46 -12.44 -9.47 6.67
CA LEU A 46 -11.99 -9.00 5.37
C LEU A 46 -12.53 -7.59 5.07
N LYS A 47 -11.66 -6.69 4.61
CA LYS A 47 -12.05 -5.32 4.21
C LYS A 47 -12.05 -5.14 2.70
N GLU A 48 -10.92 -5.43 2.06
CA GLU A 48 -10.77 -5.26 0.62
C GLU A 48 -9.74 -6.22 0.05
N VAL A 49 -9.88 -6.53 -1.23
CA VAL A 49 -9.01 -7.42 -1.99
C VAL A 49 -8.70 -6.77 -3.34
N VAL A 50 -7.41 -6.74 -3.69
CA VAL A 50 -6.96 -6.36 -5.03
C VAL A 50 -6.25 -7.53 -5.69
N LYS A 51 -6.60 -7.80 -6.94
CA LYS A 51 -5.90 -8.76 -7.80
C LYS A 51 -5.31 -8.02 -8.99
N TRP A 52 -4.06 -8.33 -9.33
CA TRP A 52 -3.40 -7.78 -10.51
C TRP A 52 -2.50 -8.81 -11.19
N ARG A 53 -2.13 -8.51 -12.42
CA ARG A 53 -1.08 -9.20 -13.17
C ARG A 53 -0.08 -8.16 -13.61
N ASP A 54 1.19 -8.44 -13.37
CA ASP A 54 2.32 -7.60 -13.77
C ASP A 54 3.37 -8.46 -14.52
N ALA A 55 4.51 -7.87 -14.87
CA ALA A 55 5.55 -8.57 -15.64
C ALA A 55 6.12 -9.81 -14.92
N SER A 56 5.97 -9.89 -13.60
CA SER A 56 6.52 -10.95 -12.75
C SER A 56 5.51 -12.05 -12.40
N GLY A 57 4.21 -11.84 -12.66
CA GLY A 57 3.19 -12.86 -12.45
C GLY A 57 1.81 -12.31 -12.07
N GLU A 58 0.97 -13.21 -11.55
CA GLU A 58 -0.31 -12.83 -10.95
C GLU A 58 -0.20 -12.74 -9.44
N TYR A 59 -0.86 -11.73 -8.87
CA TYR A 59 -0.82 -11.44 -7.45
C TYR A 59 -2.19 -11.10 -6.89
N LEU A 60 -2.31 -11.32 -5.58
CA LEU A 60 -3.47 -11.05 -4.77
C LEU A 60 -3.01 -10.38 -3.48
N ALA A 61 -3.54 -9.21 -3.15
CA ALA A 61 -3.33 -8.58 -1.86
C ALA A 61 -4.67 -8.40 -1.13
N ILE A 62 -4.63 -8.62 0.18
CA ILE A 62 -5.78 -8.61 1.07
C ILE A 62 -5.48 -7.67 2.22
N ILE A 63 -6.46 -6.84 2.59
CA ILE A 63 -6.48 -6.10 3.85
C ILE A 63 -7.64 -6.55 4.73
N SER A 64 -7.38 -6.68 6.02
CA SER A 64 -8.35 -7.16 7.01
C SER A 64 -8.08 -6.58 8.40
N GLU A 65 -9.10 -6.60 9.26
CA GLU A 65 -9.03 -6.07 10.63
C GLU A 65 -9.64 -7.07 11.61
N SER A 66 -9.11 -7.17 12.83
CA SER A 66 -9.80 -7.92 13.88
C SER A 66 -11.07 -7.18 14.32
N GLU A 67 -11.99 -7.93 14.91
CA GLU A 67 -12.97 -7.32 15.80
C GLU A 67 -12.26 -6.67 17.00
N GLU A 68 -12.90 -5.68 17.60
CA GLU A 68 -12.44 -5.12 18.85
C GLU A 68 -12.62 -6.15 19.98
N SER A 69 -11.55 -6.45 20.70
CA SER A 69 -11.61 -7.25 21.92
C SER A 69 -11.64 -6.36 23.15
N LYS A 70 -12.43 -6.76 24.16
CA LYS A 70 -12.62 -6.03 25.40
C LYS A 70 -12.23 -6.91 26.58
N LYS A 71 -11.51 -6.35 27.54
CA LYS A 71 -11.10 -7.03 28.76
C LYS A 71 -11.14 -6.07 29.95
N ILE A 72 -11.69 -6.51 31.08
CA ILE A 72 -11.59 -5.75 32.32
C ILE A 72 -10.19 -5.93 32.90
N ASN A 73 -9.50 -4.81 33.15
CA ASN A 73 -8.28 -4.76 33.95
C ASN A 73 -8.69 -4.65 35.42
N ALA A 74 -8.55 -5.76 36.15
CA ALA A 74 -8.96 -5.85 37.56
C ALA A 74 -8.15 -4.96 38.51
N GLU A 75 -6.91 -4.59 38.16
CA GLU A 75 -6.07 -3.72 38.99
C GLU A 75 -6.45 -2.25 38.83
N ALA A 76 -6.82 -1.85 37.61
CA ALA A 76 -7.20 -0.48 37.29
C ALA A 76 -8.71 -0.21 37.42
N ASP A 77 -9.53 -1.26 37.57
CA ASP A 77 -11.00 -1.21 37.49
C ASP A 77 -11.51 -0.50 36.22
N MET A 78 -10.87 -0.80 35.08
CA MET A 78 -11.16 -0.19 33.78
C MET A 78 -11.30 -1.24 32.67
N GLU A 79 -12.19 -0.98 31.71
CA GLU A 79 -12.25 -1.74 30.46
C GLU A 79 -11.11 -1.32 29.53
N GLU A 80 -10.38 -2.31 29.05
CA GLU A 80 -9.32 -2.16 28.06
C GLU A 80 -9.75 -2.79 26.73
N ARG A 81 -9.57 -2.04 25.64
CA ARG A 81 -9.89 -2.44 24.27
C ARG A 81 -8.63 -2.74 23.48
N SER A 82 -8.68 -3.73 22.59
CA SER A 82 -7.58 -4.04 21.68
C SER A 82 -8.10 -4.37 20.30
N LYS A 83 -7.40 -3.91 19.27
CA LYS A 83 -7.76 -4.16 17.87
C LYS A 83 -6.50 -4.25 17.01
N GLN A 84 -6.58 -5.08 15.97
CA GLN A 84 -5.45 -5.45 15.11
C GLN A 84 -5.80 -5.18 13.65
N LEU A 85 -4.77 -4.89 12.86
CA LEU A 85 -4.85 -4.62 11.44
C LEU A 85 -3.84 -5.49 10.69
N PHE A 86 -4.27 -6.05 9.56
CA PHE A 86 -3.49 -6.99 8.77
C PHE A 86 -3.53 -6.63 7.28
N ALA A 87 -2.40 -6.81 6.60
CA ALA A 87 -2.36 -6.91 5.14
C ALA A 87 -1.47 -8.08 4.73
N VAL A 88 -1.80 -8.76 3.64
CA VAL A 88 -0.98 -9.84 3.09
C VAL A 88 -1.02 -9.82 1.57
N CYS A 89 0.11 -10.16 0.95
CA CYS A 89 0.20 -10.33 -0.49
C CYS A 89 0.71 -11.73 -0.85
N TYR A 90 0.06 -12.31 -1.85
CA TYR A 90 0.36 -13.61 -2.42
C TYR A 90 0.72 -13.49 -3.89
N HIS A 91 1.73 -14.25 -4.31
CA HIS A 91 1.93 -14.61 -5.72
C HIS A 91 1.08 -15.85 -6.02
N ILE A 92 0.18 -15.73 -7.00
CA ILE A 92 -0.65 -16.83 -7.49
C ILE A 92 0.18 -17.68 -8.45
N LYS A 93 0.54 -18.89 -8.02
CA LYS A 93 1.06 -19.95 -8.89
C LYS A 93 -0.09 -20.88 -9.28
N LYS A 94 0.13 -21.72 -10.30
CA LYS A 94 -0.90 -22.57 -10.92
C LYS A 94 -1.82 -23.26 -9.91
N ASP A 95 -1.24 -23.84 -8.86
CA ASP A 95 -1.96 -24.63 -7.85
C ASP A 95 -1.62 -24.19 -6.40
N SER A 96 -1.04 -23.00 -6.20
CA SER A 96 -0.67 -22.53 -4.86
C SER A 96 -0.57 -21.01 -4.74
N LEU A 97 -0.74 -20.53 -3.51
CA LEU A 97 -0.43 -19.15 -3.12
C LEU A 97 0.88 -19.12 -2.34
N VAL A 98 1.81 -18.28 -2.81
CA VAL A 98 3.09 -18.05 -2.12
C VAL A 98 3.06 -16.66 -1.48
N GLU A 99 3.10 -16.61 -0.15
CA GLU A 99 3.16 -15.34 0.59
C GLU A 99 4.42 -14.56 0.19
N LYS A 100 4.27 -13.27 -0.09
CA LYS A 100 5.36 -12.36 -0.47
C LYS A 100 5.72 -11.41 0.64
N TRP A 101 4.71 -10.83 1.28
CA TRP A 101 4.88 -9.94 2.41
C TRP A 101 3.60 -9.86 3.23
N LYS A 102 3.76 -9.36 4.45
CA LYS A 102 2.66 -9.07 5.37
C LYS A 102 2.90 -7.76 6.12
N VAL A 103 1.81 -7.10 6.47
CA VAL A 103 1.76 -5.95 7.37
C VAL A 103 0.91 -6.36 8.57
N PHE A 104 1.38 -6.01 9.75
CA PHE A 104 0.68 -6.17 11.01
C PHE A 104 0.87 -4.91 11.85
N ASP A 105 -0.24 -4.39 12.37
CA ASP A 105 -0.23 -3.29 13.33
C ASP A 105 -1.33 -3.53 14.37
N GLN A 106 -1.16 -2.98 15.56
CA GLN A 106 -2.14 -3.18 16.63
C GLN A 106 -2.09 -2.06 17.67
N ILE A 107 -3.22 -1.88 18.32
CA ILE A 107 -3.28 -1.23 19.63
C ILE A 107 -3.81 -2.26 20.62
N SER A 108 -3.11 -2.38 21.74
CA SER A 108 -3.47 -3.29 22.82
C SER A 108 -3.72 -2.50 24.09
N LYS A 109 -4.67 -2.97 24.89
CA LYS A 109 -4.96 -2.45 26.22
C LYS A 109 -5.26 -0.95 26.25
N CYS A 110 -6.04 -0.45 25.30
CA CYS A 110 -6.47 0.93 25.26
C CYS A 110 -7.60 1.17 26.28
N PRO A 111 -7.43 2.01 27.30
CA PRO A 111 -8.49 2.30 28.27
C PRO A 111 -9.45 3.42 27.81
N PHE A 112 -9.28 3.92 26.58
CA PHE A 112 -10.00 5.07 26.05
C PHE A 112 -10.60 4.78 24.67
N ASP A 113 -10.86 5.82 23.87
CA ASP A 113 -11.35 5.67 22.51
C ASP A 113 -10.26 5.07 21.63
N LEU A 114 -10.56 3.88 21.13
CA LEU A 114 -9.69 3.09 20.29
C LEU A 114 -10.12 3.26 18.84
N THR A 115 -9.19 3.66 17.98
CA THR A 115 -9.34 3.53 16.53
C THR A 115 -8.12 2.86 15.96
N ILE A 116 -8.33 1.86 15.11
CA ILE A 116 -7.33 1.36 14.16
C ILE A 116 -8.11 0.85 12.95
N SER A 117 -7.89 1.47 11.79
CA SER A 117 -8.64 1.14 10.59
C SER A 117 -7.93 1.59 9.32
N PHE A 118 -8.16 0.85 8.24
CA PHE A 118 -7.77 1.28 6.90
C PHE A 118 -8.59 2.49 6.45
N ILE A 119 -7.92 3.41 5.75
CA ILE A 119 -8.57 4.53 5.07
C ILE A 119 -9.16 4.01 3.78
N GLN A 120 -10.47 4.22 3.61
CA GLN A 120 -11.22 3.76 2.46
C GLN A 120 -10.73 4.40 1.15
N ASN A 121 -10.87 3.68 0.04
CA ASN A 121 -10.51 4.16 -1.30
C ASN A 121 -9.02 4.51 -1.49
N VAL A 122 -8.13 3.94 -0.67
CA VAL A 122 -6.67 4.09 -0.81
C VAL A 122 -5.98 2.78 -1.17
N PHE A 123 -6.56 1.63 -0.81
CA PHE A 123 -5.97 0.33 -1.11
C PHE A 123 -6.05 0.03 -2.61
N GLN A 124 -4.91 0.13 -3.30
CA GLN A 124 -4.86 0.05 -4.76
C GLN A 124 -3.49 -0.40 -5.26
N VAL A 125 -3.44 -0.79 -6.53
CA VAL A 125 -2.21 -1.14 -7.23
C VAL A 125 -1.98 -0.18 -8.39
N THR A 126 -0.76 0.37 -8.47
CA THR A 126 -0.30 1.27 -9.54
C THR A 126 0.97 0.73 -10.21
N ASP A 127 1.43 1.45 -11.23
CA ASP A 127 2.71 1.30 -11.94
C ASP A 127 3.16 2.72 -12.31
N LEU A 128 3.45 3.54 -11.30
CA LEU A 128 3.73 4.96 -11.42
C LEU A 128 5.08 5.21 -12.08
N ASN A 129 6.07 4.34 -11.84
CA ASN A 129 7.40 4.46 -12.45
C ASN A 129 7.49 3.74 -13.81
N ASN A 130 6.42 3.06 -14.26
CA ASN A 130 6.32 2.35 -15.54
C ASN A 130 7.38 1.24 -15.72
N ASP A 131 7.78 0.58 -14.64
CA ASP A 131 8.68 -0.57 -14.70
C ASP A 131 7.94 -1.90 -14.88
N GLY A 132 6.60 -1.87 -14.89
CA GLY A 132 5.76 -3.04 -15.10
C GLY A 132 5.68 -3.95 -13.87
N ILE A 133 6.05 -3.47 -12.69
CA ILE A 133 5.92 -4.14 -11.39
C ILE A 133 4.89 -3.41 -10.53
N GLY A 134 3.92 -4.15 -9.99
CA GLY A 134 2.85 -3.55 -9.19
C GLY A 134 3.36 -2.88 -7.91
N GLU A 135 2.88 -1.66 -7.68
CA GLU A 135 3.05 -0.87 -6.47
C GLU A 135 1.77 -0.94 -5.64
N VAL A 136 1.78 -1.67 -4.53
CA VAL A 136 0.60 -1.90 -3.70
C VAL A 136 0.56 -0.90 -2.57
N TRP A 137 -0.43 -0.01 -2.59
CA TRP A 137 -0.62 1.07 -1.63
C TRP A 137 -1.66 0.70 -0.60
N MET A 138 -1.43 1.04 0.66
CA MET A 138 -2.43 1.03 1.73
C MET A 138 -2.20 2.19 2.67
N MET A 139 -3.27 2.70 3.26
CA MET A 139 -3.20 3.77 4.25
C MET A 139 -4.13 3.43 5.41
N TYR A 140 -3.70 3.71 6.62
CA TYR A 140 -4.48 3.45 7.82
C TYR A 140 -4.17 4.48 8.90
N LYS A 141 -5.13 4.65 9.81
CA LYS A 141 -4.98 5.48 11.01
C LYS A 141 -5.11 4.65 12.27
N MET A 142 -4.47 5.10 13.33
CA MET A 142 -4.55 4.45 14.64
C MET A 142 -4.41 5.46 15.78
N VAL A 143 -5.20 5.29 16.84
CA VAL A 143 -5.09 6.09 18.06
C VAL A 143 -5.73 5.37 19.25
N CYS A 144 -5.21 5.65 20.44
CA CYS A 144 -5.85 5.38 21.72
C CYS A 144 -5.80 6.66 22.54
N ARG A 145 -6.93 7.36 22.68
CA ARG A 145 -6.95 8.68 23.35
C ARG A 145 -8.30 8.99 23.98
N SER A 146 -8.29 9.94 24.91
CA SER A 146 -9.47 10.51 25.57
C SER A 146 -9.70 11.99 25.20
N ASP A 147 -9.00 12.50 24.19
CA ASP A 147 -9.04 13.89 23.76
C ASP A 147 -9.23 14.00 22.23
N VAL A 148 -9.15 15.23 21.72
CA VAL A 148 -9.24 15.56 20.30
C VAL A 148 -7.86 15.73 19.65
N SER A 149 -6.79 15.13 20.20
CA SER A 149 -5.45 15.16 19.60
C SER A 149 -5.46 14.52 18.19
N PRO A 150 -4.39 14.68 17.39
CA PRO A 150 -4.24 13.94 16.14
C PRO A 150 -4.15 12.41 16.31
N CYS A 151 -4.52 11.67 15.26
CA CYS A 151 -4.31 10.23 15.14
C CYS A 151 -2.98 9.98 14.40
N ASP A 152 -2.29 8.90 14.75
CA ASP A 152 -1.20 8.41 13.89
C ASP A 152 -1.76 7.94 12.56
N MET A 153 -1.10 8.31 11.47
CA MET A 153 -1.41 7.89 10.10
C MET A 153 -0.19 7.28 9.45
N LYS A 154 -0.40 6.24 8.65
CA LYS A 154 0.66 5.55 7.91
C LYS A 154 0.20 5.28 6.49
N ILE A 155 1.03 5.63 5.52
CA ILE A 155 0.97 5.07 4.16
C ILE A 155 2.06 4.01 4.08
N ILE A 156 1.69 2.80 3.71
CA ILE A 156 2.61 1.70 3.41
C ILE A 156 2.45 1.36 1.94
N MET A 157 3.56 1.29 1.23
CA MET A 157 3.61 0.85 -0.15
C MET A 157 4.60 -0.30 -0.31
N TYR A 158 4.26 -1.27 -1.14
CA TYR A 158 5.17 -2.33 -1.55
C TYR A 158 5.33 -2.37 -3.07
N GLN A 159 6.58 -2.42 -3.53
CA GLN A 159 6.91 -2.84 -4.89
C GLN A 159 7.79 -4.09 -4.80
N GLY A 160 7.30 -5.22 -5.33
CA GLY A 160 7.92 -6.52 -5.08
C GLY A 160 8.00 -6.85 -3.58
N GLN A 161 9.22 -6.91 -3.03
CA GLN A 161 9.48 -7.12 -1.59
C GLN A 161 9.93 -5.85 -0.86
N GLN A 162 10.20 -4.76 -1.59
CA GLN A 162 10.66 -3.52 -0.99
C GLN A 162 9.47 -2.79 -0.36
N LYS A 163 9.58 -2.52 0.94
CA LYS A 163 8.61 -1.68 1.66
C LYS A 163 9.03 -0.22 1.60
N PHE A 164 8.05 0.64 1.40
CA PHE A 164 8.14 2.09 1.51
C PHE A 164 7.11 2.54 2.55
N ALA A 165 7.47 3.49 3.41
CA ALA A 165 6.58 3.97 4.45
C ALA A 165 6.66 5.48 4.71
N MET A 166 5.49 6.12 4.73
CA MET A 166 5.29 7.48 5.20
C MET A 166 4.51 7.41 6.51
N ARG A 167 5.00 8.06 7.56
CA ARG A 167 4.37 8.05 8.90
C ARG A 167 4.28 9.46 9.44
N GLY A 168 3.20 9.73 10.14
CA GLY A 168 2.91 11.06 10.64
C GLY A 168 1.60 11.09 11.41
N GLN A 169 1.05 12.28 11.57
CA GLN A 169 -0.23 12.49 12.19
C GLN A 169 -1.24 13.07 11.19
N ASN A 170 -2.51 12.75 11.38
CA ASN A 170 -3.59 13.49 10.72
C ASN A 170 -3.60 14.94 11.24
N LYS A 171 -4.49 15.75 10.68
CA LYS A 171 -4.64 17.16 11.01
C LYS A 171 -6.02 17.38 11.62
N VAL A 172 -6.05 17.84 12.85
CA VAL A 172 -7.28 18.17 13.57
C VAL A 172 -7.50 19.67 13.50
N LYS A 173 -8.74 20.08 13.18
CA LYS A 173 -9.17 21.47 13.22
C LYS A 173 -9.65 21.81 14.64
N MET A 174 -8.98 22.74 15.32
CA MET A 174 -9.37 23.19 16.67
C MET A 174 -10.27 24.43 16.61
N THR A 175 -9.94 25.35 15.71
CA THR A 175 -10.72 26.56 15.44
C THR A 175 -10.80 26.80 13.93
N GLU A 176 -11.41 27.89 13.48
CA GLU A 176 -11.45 28.21 12.04
C GLU A 176 -10.07 28.35 11.41
N THR A 177 -9.08 28.83 12.17
CA THR A 177 -7.73 29.14 11.68
C THR A 177 -6.64 28.24 12.26
N GLU A 178 -6.93 27.51 13.34
CA GLU A 178 -5.93 26.72 14.06
C GLU A 178 -6.11 25.22 13.84
N TYR A 179 -4.98 24.59 13.53
CA TYR A 179 -4.89 23.16 13.28
C TYR A 179 -3.70 22.56 14.01
N PHE A 180 -3.87 21.33 14.50
CA PHE A 180 -2.81 20.55 15.15
C PHE A 180 -2.52 19.28 14.34
N GLY A 181 -1.27 18.83 14.39
CA GLY A 181 -0.79 17.68 13.63
C GLY A 181 -0.57 17.98 12.14
N GLY A 182 -0.48 16.92 11.36
CA GLY A 182 -0.27 16.96 9.91
C GLY A 182 1.18 16.78 9.48
N GLU A 183 2.11 16.70 10.42
CA GLU A 183 3.51 16.36 10.13
C GLU A 183 3.64 14.92 9.65
N TYR A 184 4.64 14.68 8.81
CA TYR A 184 4.96 13.34 8.32
C TYR A 184 6.46 13.21 8.05
N LYS A 185 6.91 11.96 7.93
CA LYS A 185 8.25 11.59 7.55
C LYS A 185 8.21 10.41 6.57
N PHE A 186 8.99 10.53 5.51
CA PHE A 186 9.31 9.41 4.63
C PHE A 186 10.43 8.57 5.24
N ASP A 187 10.34 7.25 5.08
CA ASP A 187 11.46 6.37 5.36
C ASP A 187 12.57 6.48 4.30
N LYS A 188 13.69 5.80 4.55
CA LYS A 188 14.85 5.79 3.66
C LYS A 188 14.46 5.33 2.24
N ALA A 189 13.63 4.28 2.13
CA ALA A 189 13.21 3.74 0.85
C ALA A 189 12.43 4.77 0.02
N PHE A 190 11.50 5.52 0.63
CA PHE A 190 10.84 6.61 -0.09
C PHE A 190 11.80 7.73 -0.46
N ASN A 191 12.72 8.12 0.42
CA ASN A 191 13.65 9.22 0.15
C ASN A 191 14.64 8.90 -0.98
N GLU A 192 15.10 7.66 -1.07
CA GLU A 192 16.07 7.20 -2.07
C GLU A 192 15.40 6.60 -3.33
N GLY A 193 14.11 6.28 -3.24
CA GLY A 193 13.34 5.68 -4.34
C GLY A 193 12.83 6.69 -5.38
N PRO A 194 12.08 6.18 -6.38
CA PRO A 194 11.46 6.99 -7.42
C PRO A 194 10.64 8.16 -6.86
N ARG A 195 10.77 9.32 -7.50
CA ARG A 195 10.11 10.56 -7.05
C ARG A 195 8.59 10.43 -7.12
N GLU A 196 8.09 9.76 -8.15
CA GLU A 196 6.69 9.51 -8.45
C GLU A 196 5.98 8.84 -7.26
N PHE A 197 6.70 8.01 -6.50
CA PHE A 197 6.16 7.36 -5.31
C PHE A 197 5.92 8.38 -4.19
N ARG A 198 6.87 9.30 -3.96
CA ARG A 198 6.69 10.38 -2.98
C ARG A 198 5.58 11.33 -3.41
N ASP A 199 5.54 11.71 -4.68
CA ASP A 199 4.52 12.62 -5.22
C ASP A 199 3.12 12.02 -5.08
N PHE A 200 2.96 10.71 -5.30
CA PHE A 200 1.68 10.02 -5.09
C PHE A 200 1.32 9.86 -3.61
N ALA A 201 2.30 9.53 -2.76
CA ALA A 201 2.09 9.46 -1.31
C ALA A 201 1.60 10.81 -0.74
N LEU A 202 2.18 11.93 -1.18
CA LEU A 202 1.73 13.27 -0.77
C LEU A 202 0.30 13.55 -1.21
N LYS A 203 -0.08 13.21 -2.44
CA LYS A 203 -1.47 13.34 -2.92
C LYS A 203 -2.45 12.53 -2.08
N LEU A 204 -2.09 11.29 -1.74
CA LEU A 204 -2.90 10.45 -0.85
C LEU A 204 -2.99 11.04 0.56
N TRP A 205 -1.88 11.56 1.08
CA TRP A 205 -1.82 12.19 2.39
C TRP A 205 -2.74 13.42 2.44
N GLU A 206 -2.53 14.39 1.56
CA GLU A 206 -3.30 15.64 1.48
C GLU A 206 -4.81 15.39 1.34
N LYS A 207 -5.20 14.40 0.54
CA LYS A 207 -6.62 14.03 0.36
C LYS A 207 -7.27 13.51 1.65
N ASN A 208 -6.50 12.87 2.52
CA ASN A 208 -7.02 12.14 3.69
C ASN A 208 -6.54 12.69 5.03
N ILE A 209 -5.78 13.79 5.04
CA ILE A 209 -5.09 14.29 6.24
C ILE A 209 -6.05 14.84 7.29
N ILE A 210 -7.21 15.37 6.90
CA ILE A 210 -8.13 16.02 7.85
C ILE A 210 -8.86 14.94 8.67
N GLU A 211 -8.86 15.07 9.99
CA GLU A 211 -9.69 14.21 10.83
C GLU A 211 -11.16 14.51 10.59
N ASN A 212 -11.87 13.48 10.11
CA ASN A 212 -13.32 13.50 10.00
C ASN A 212 -13.88 12.77 11.22
N TRP A 213 -14.48 13.53 12.12
CA TRP A 213 -15.28 12.96 13.21
C TRP A 213 -16.52 12.35 12.57
N GLU A 214 -16.60 11.02 12.56
CA GLU A 214 -17.83 10.33 12.17
C GLU A 214 -18.98 10.86 13.05
N LYS A 215 -20.07 11.28 12.42
CA LYS A 215 -21.28 11.76 13.10
C LYS A 215 -22.17 10.60 13.50
#